data_AF-A0A5Q5BM87-F1
#
_entry.id   AF-A0A5Q5BM87-F1
#
_cell.length_a   1.000
_cell.length_b   1.000
_cell.length_c   1.000
_cell.angle_alpha   90.00
_cell.angle_beta   90.00
_cell.angle_gamma   90.00
#
_symmetry.space_group_name_H-M   'P 1'
#
loop_
_entity.id
_entity.type
_entity.pdbx_description
1 polymer ?
#
loop_
_entity_poly.entity_id
_entity_poly.type
_entity_poly.pdbx_seq_one_letter_code
_entity_poly.pdbx_strand_id
1 'polypeptide(L)'
;MSNDQILAALLRRAAPSLLVVAAVAAGGCSASSEPAAAPSPPQAVTAPSATPRAAAEPPRLRLAADPARIVDDLVADEQALRDPSSPEEVRRAAARRQQLAYRALGHHPEWDPVVRPRVPAPLLEIYDRNVSARRQLSSLSKGDAKPTLPAWRIVEPRPAEELMGYYRKAEATFGVGWNYLAAINLVETAFGRIAGVSTAGAQGPMQFMPATFAAYGAGGDITSPHDSIMAAGRYLAANGFTRNPDAALWRYNNSNEYVRAVSDYAAVMARDPAAFAGFHRWDVYYNSTAGDVALPVGYSATAPVPVTDYLAAHPLEPPVVRVSPRSEQILGDLLRVRNGALHERVPSLAEAVSGKFLGVPYGANTLVGSPTRPEELIVNVEAVDCFTYADYVEALKRADDREEFIDRLIEVRYKGGVVGFRNRKHFFTDWSTATPAIATDVTADLGAKSVTVAKRLNQKDGGGVYLPGLPVVPRQVSYLPSAEIDDAVVAGLRTGDYVGAYAEDGGLDVTHVGIFVDGPDGPVVRNASSLRANNKVVDEPFGDYLRTIPGIVVLRPTR
;
A
#
# COMPACT_ATOMS: atom_id res chain seq x y z
N MET A 1 -36.86 -64.66 -42.19
CA MET A 1 -37.70 -64.68 -43.40
C MET A 1 -37.75 -63.26 -43.96
N SER A 2 -37.18 -63.09 -45.17
CA SER A 2 -37.31 -62.03 -46.19
C SER A 2 -37.47 -60.55 -45.78
N ASN A 3 -36.65 -59.64 -46.30
CA ASN A 3 -36.64 -59.27 -47.72
C ASN A 3 -35.34 -58.51 -48.08
N ASP A 4 -34.63 -59.06 -49.06
CA ASP A 4 -33.42 -58.56 -49.71
C ASP A 4 -33.70 -57.39 -50.67
N GLN A 5 -32.70 -56.51 -50.85
CA GLN A 5 -32.15 -56.03 -52.13
C GLN A 5 -31.01 -55.03 -51.81
N ILE A 6 -29.73 -55.39 -51.84
CA ILE A 6 -28.81 -55.73 -52.96
C ILE A 6 -27.86 -54.58 -53.29
N LEU A 7 -26.57 -54.90 -53.10
CA LEU A 7 -25.32 -54.40 -53.69
C LEU A 7 -24.69 -53.06 -53.24
N ALA A 8 -23.81 -53.17 -52.23
CA ALA A 8 -22.33 -53.05 -52.29
C ALA A 8 -21.67 -51.90 -53.10
N ALA A 9 -20.54 -51.30 -52.70
CA ALA A 9 -19.75 -51.26 -51.47
C ALA A 9 -18.55 -50.28 -51.70
N LEU A 10 -18.00 -49.80 -50.58
CA LEU A 10 -16.58 -49.42 -50.36
C LEU A 10 -16.03 -48.07 -50.89
N LEU A 11 -15.99 -47.11 -49.95
CA LEU A 11 -14.79 -46.60 -49.26
C LEU A 11 -13.51 -46.27 -50.05
N ARG A 12 -13.00 -45.08 -49.66
CA ARG A 12 -11.59 -44.72 -49.36
C ARG A 12 -10.70 -44.14 -50.47
N ARG A 13 -10.21 -42.94 -50.14
CA ARG A 13 -8.80 -42.48 -50.03
C ARG A 13 -8.36 -41.35 -50.98
N ALA A 14 -7.74 -40.37 -50.30
CA ALA A 14 -6.49 -39.69 -50.63
C ALA A 14 -6.52 -38.52 -51.64
N ALA A 15 -6.15 -37.35 -51.08
CA ALA A 15 -5.41 -36.24 -51.69
C ALA A 15 -4.18 -36.75 -52.51
N PRO A 16 -3.46 -35.96 -53.35
CA PRO A 16 -3.01 -34.58 -53.04
C PRO A 16 -2.70 -33.62 -54.22
N SER A 17 -2.21 -32.42 -53.84
CA SER A 17 -1.21 -31.57 -54.52
C SER A 17 -1.56 -30.70 -55.75
N LEU A 18 -1.55 -29.38 -55.46
CA LEU A 18 -0.87 -28.24 -56.13
C LEU A 18 -0.40 -28.27 -57.61
N LEU A 19 -0.58 -27.06 -58.21
CA LEU A 19 0.26 -26.25 -59.12
C LEU A 19 -0.09 -26.18 -60.63
N VAL A 20 -0.41 -24.93 -61.03
CA VAL A 20 0.20 -24.12 -62.13
C VAL A 20 -0.49 -24.01 -63.50
N VAL A 21 -0.96 -22.77 -63.74
CA VAL A 21 -0.80 -21.87 -64.92
C VAL A 21 -1.26 -22.35 -66.30
N ALA A 22 -2.19 -21.58 -66.89
CA ALA A 22 -2.06 -21.04 -68.24
C ALA A 22 -3.03 -19.87 -68.45
N ALA A 23 -2.49 -18.74 -68.90
CA ALA A 23 -3.22 -17.57 -69.39
C ALA A 23 -3.38 -17.66 -70.91
N VAL A 24 -4.53 -17.22 -71.44
CA VAL A 24 -4.68 -16.82 -72.85
C VAL A 24 -5.58 -15.60 -72.92
N ALA A 25 -5.08 -14.55 -73.56
CA ALA A 25 -5.79 -13.33 -73.92
C ALA A 25 -6.21 -13.39 -75.41
N ALA A 26 -7.33 -12.75 -75.74
CA ALA A 26 -7.60 -12.23 -77.08
C ALA A 26 -8.58 -11.05 -76.97
N GLY A 27 -8.26 -9.94 -77.63
CA GLY A 27 -9.00 -8.68 -77.59
C GLY A 27 -9.99 -8.46 -78.75
N GLY A 28 -10.65 -7.30 -78.72
CA GLY A 28 -11.49 -6.77 -79.80
C GLY A 28 -11.97 -5.34 -79.50
N CYS A 29 -11.61 -4.42 -80.39
CA CYS A 29 -11.91 -2.97 -80.52
C CYS A 29 -13.41 -2.69 -80.78
N SER A 30 -14.03 -1.49 -80.76
CA SER A 30 -13.78 -0.07 -80.43
C SER A 30 -15.13 0.66 -80.60
N ALA A 31 -15.41 1.73 -79.84
CA ALA A 31 -16.23 2.86 -80.30
C ALA A 31 -16.09 4.06 -79.34
N SER A 32 -15.86 5.24 -79.90
CA SER A 32 -15.68 6.52 -79.21
C SER A 32 -16.96 7.35 -79.24
N SER A 33 -17.29 8.01 -78.12
CA SER A 33 -18.21 9.15 -78.05
C SER A 33 -17.87 10.03 -76.85
N GLU A 34 -17.49 11.29 -77.08
CA GLU A 34 -17.41 12.41 -76.12
C GLU A 34 -18.81 13.03 -75.88
N PRO A 35 -19.01 13.99 -74.94
CA PRO A 35 -18.33 14.27 -73.66
C PRO A 35 -19.34 14.51 -72.49
N ALA A 36 -18.93 14.31 -71.24
CA ALA A 36 -19.56 14.96 -70.08
C ALA A 36 -18.59 15.00 -68.90
N ALA A 37 -18.24 16.20 -68.42
CA ALA A 37 -17.47 16.36 -67.20
C ALA A 37 -18.31 15.91 -66.00
N ALA A 38 -17.84 14.88 -65.29
CA ALA A 38 -18.42 14.32 -64.07
C ALA A 38 -17.36 14.34 -62.94
N PRO A 39 -17.79 14.38 -61.67
CA PRO A 39 -17.08 15.05 -60.57
C PRO A 39 -15.92 14.24 -59.99
N SER A 40 -15.01 14.94 -59.32
CA SER A 40 -13.87 14.38 -58.58
C SER A 40 -14.30 13.28 -57.59
N PRO A 41 -13.49 12.20 -57.43
CA PRO A 41 -13.80 11.15 -56.47
C PRO A 41 -13.76 11.67 -55.03
N PRO A 42 -14.59 11.12 -54.12
CA PRO A 42 -14.57 11.52 -52.72
C PRO A 42 -13.24 11.14 -52.10
N GLN A 43 -12.59 12.13 -51.45
CA GLN A 43 -11.41 11.90 -50.63
C GLN A 43 -11.74 10.88 -49.54
N ALA A 44 -10.93 9.82 -49.48
CA ALA A 44 -10.95 8.88 -48.38
C ALA A 44 -10.67 9.63 -47.08
N VAL A 45 -11.67 9.73 -46.22
CA VAL A 45 -11.51 10.20 -44.85
C VAL A 45 -10.70 9.13 -44.13
N THR A 46 -9.40 9.36 -44.00
CA THR A 46 -8.54 8.59 -43.11
C THR A 46 -9.09 8.72 -41.70
N ALA A 47 -9.55 7.59 -41.14
CA ALA A 47 -9.89 7.49 -39.73
C ALA A 47 -8.71 7.97 -38.88
N PRO A 48 -8.95 8.67 -37.75
CA PRO A 48 -7.86 9.09 -36.89
C PRO A 48 -7.10 7.85 -36.42
N SER A 49 -5.79 7.80 -36.69
CA SER A 49 -4.91 6.83 -36.07
C SER A 49 -5.09 6.91 -34.55
N ALA A 50 -5.54 5.81 -33.95
CA ALA A 50 -5.64 5.69 -32.52
C ALA A 50 -4.27 6.01 -31.90
N THR A 51 -4.22 7.06 -31.10
CA THR A 51 -3.07 7.40 -30.27
C THR A 51 -2.67 6.15 -29.49
N PRO A 52 -1.37 5.77 -29.43
CA PRO A 52 -0.95 4.65 -28.59
C PRO A 52 -1.43 4.91 -27.16
N ARG A 53 -2.30 4.02 -26.64
CA ARG A 53 -2.77 4.08 -25.26
C ARG A 53 -1.51 4.04 -24.38
N ALA A 54 -1.26 5.11 -23.63
CA ALA A 54 -0.17 5.14 -22.65
C ALA A 54 -0.26 3.87 -21.79
N ALA A 55 0.86 3.17 -21.62
CA ALA A 55 0.89 1.96 -20.81
C ALA A 55 0.33 2.29 -19.42
N ALA A 56 -0.62 1.50 -18.93
CA ALA A 56 -1.20 1.71 -17.61
C ALA A 56 -0.08 1.61 -16.56
N GLU A 57 0.07 2.65 -15.74
CA GLU A 57 1.03 2.66 -14.63
C GLU A 57 0.57 1.67 -13.56
N PRO A 58 1.48 0.87 -12.96
CA PRO A 58 1.11 -0.01 -11.86
C PRO A 58 0.47 0.78 -10.71
N PRO A 59 -0.67 0.34 -10.15
CA PRO A 59 -1.26 1.03 -9.00
C PRO A 59 -0.28 1.02 -7.82
N ARG A 60 -0.19 2.15 -7.10
CA ARG A 60 0.60 2.22 -5.87
C ARG A 60 -0.02 1.30 -4.82
N LEU A 61 0.80 0.58 -4.06
CA LEU A 61 0.36 -0.34 -3.00
C LEU A 61 -0.11 0.42 -1.75
N ARG A 62 -1.10 1.31 -1.91
CA ARG A 62 -1.66 2.14 -0.85
C ARG A 62 -3.16 2.29 -1.04
N LEU A 63 -3.91 2.12 0.05
CA LEU A 63 -5.35 2.35 0.04
C LEU A 63 -5.62 3.84 0.26
N ALA A 64 -6.67 4.34 -0.38
CA ALA A 64 -7.26 5.63 -0.04
C ALA A 64 -7.77 5.61 1.41
N ALA A 65 -7.87 6.79 2.04
CA ALA A 65 -8.48 6.89 3.39
C ALA A 65 -10.02 6.93 3.33
N ASP A 66 -10.58 7.46 2.24
CA ASP A 66 -12.01 7.51 2.00
C ASP A 66 -12.51 6.13 1.52
N PRO A 67 -13.45 5.48 2.24
CA PRO A 67 -14.00 4.19 1.83
C PRO A 67 -14.62 4.21 0.42
N ALA A 68 -15.18 5.34 -0.03
CA ALA A 68 -15.71 5.47 -1.39
C ALA A 68 -14.60 5.37 -2.44
N ARG A 69 -13.41 5.91 -2.17
CA ARG A 69 -12.24 5.78 -3.04
C ARG A 69 -11.62 4.39 -2.97
N ILE A 70 -11.58 3.76 -1.79
CA ILE A 70 -11.11 2.36 -1.66
C ILE A 70 -11.89 1.44 -2.59
N VAL A 71 -13.22 1.58 -2.66
CA VAL A 71 -14.03 0.70 -3.54
C VAL A 71 -13.92 1.08 -5.02
N ASP A 72 -13.73 2.36 -5.36
CA ASP A 72 -13.46 2.77 -6.75
C ASP A 72 -12.14 2.18 -7.26
N ASP A 73 -11.09 2.26 -6.43
CA ASP A 73 -9.77 1.68 -6.69
C ASP A 73 -9.85 0.15 -6.80
N LEU A 74 -10.60 -0.50 -5.90
CA LEU A 74 -10.85 -1.94 -5.95
C LEU A 74 -11.54 -2.35 -7.26
N VAL A 75 -12.52 -1.58 -7.73
CA VAL A 75 -13.18 -1.84 -9.02
C VAL A 75 -12.20 -1.70 -10.18
N ALA A 76 -11.30 -0.73 -10.14
CA ALA A 76 -10.26 -0.57 -11.15
C ALA A 76 -9.25 -1.74 -11.12
N ASP A 77 -8.86 -2.20 -9.92
CA ASP A 77 -7.98 -3.37 -9.74
C ASP A 77 -8.64 -4.65 -10.25
N GLU A 78 -9.92 -4.88 -9.94
CA GLU A 78 -10.72 -5.99 -10.46
C GLU A 78 -10.78 -5.97 -11.99
N GLN A 79 -10.90 -4.80 -12.61
CA GLN A 79 -10.87 -4.67 -14.07
C GLN A 79 -9.47 -4.97 -14.64
N ALA A 80 -8.41 -4.42 -14.03
CA ALA A 80 -7.03 -4.63 -14.46
C ALA A 80 -6.62 -6.12 -14.39
N LEU A 81 -7.09 -6.85 -13.38
CA LEU A 81 -6.83 -8.28 -13.21
C LEU A 81 -7.53 -9.15 -14.26
N ARG A 82 -8.67 -8.70 -14.79
CA ARG A 82 -9.44 -9.39 -15.83
C ARG A 82 -9.02 -9.03 -17.25
N ASP A 83 -8.32 -7.92 -17.42
CA ASP A 83 -7.83 -7.49 -18.73
C ASP A 83 -6.57 -8.30 -19.11
N PRO A 84 -6.64 -9.18 -20.13
CA PRO A 84 -5.48 -9.97 -20.56
C PRO A 84 -4.36 -9.09 -21.13
N SER A 85 -4.67 -7.85 -21.56
CA SER A 85 -3.69 -6.89 -22.06
C SER A 85 -2.92 -6.14 -20.96
N SER A 86 -3.38 -6.23 -19.70
CA SER A 86 -2.66 -5.66 -18.57
C SER A 86 -1.26 -6.28 -18.42
N PRO A 87 -0.20 -5.47 -18.33
CA PRO A 87 1.15 -5.95 -18.02
C PRO A 87 1.20 -6.72 -16.69
N GLU A 88 2.14 -7.66 -16.57
CA GLU A 88 2.25 -8.48 -15.36
C GLU A 88 2.50 -7.65 -14.09
N GLU A 89 3.29 -6.59 -14.18
CA GLU A 89 3.53 -5.67 -13.06
C GLU A 89 2.25 -4.95 -12.61
N VAL A 90 1.38 -4.56 -13.56
CA VAL A 90 0.08 -3.95 -13.26
C VAL A 90 -0.83 -4.97 -12.57
N ARG A 91 -0.90 -6.20 -13.08
CA ARG A 91 -1.72 -7.27 -12.46
C ARG A 91 -1.21 -7.64 -11.07
N ARG A 92 0.11 -7.69 -10.86
CA ARG A 92 0.72 -7.92 -9.54
C ARG A 92 0.36 -6.81 -8.56
N ALA A 93 0.54 -5.56 -8.96
CA ALA A 93 0.20 -4.41 -8.12
C ALA A 93 -1.31 -4.35 -7.80
N ALA A 94 -2.16 -4.56 -8.81
CA ALA A 94 -3.61 -4.61 -8.64
C ALA A 94 -4.06 -5.72 -7.70
N ALA A 95 -3.50 -6.94 -7.82
CA ALA A 95 -3.82 -8.06 -6.92
C ALA A 95 -3.47 -7.74 -5.45
N ARG A 96 -2.31 -7.13 -5.23
CA ARG A 96 -1.86 -6.78 -3.86
C ARG A 96 -2.71 -5.65 -3.27
N ARG A 97 -3.06 -4.63 -4.05
CA ARG A 97 -3.98 -3.55 -3.61
C ARG A 97 -5.41 -4.04 -3.41
N GLN A 98 -5.91 -4.92 -4.28
CA GLN A 98 -7.18 -5.63 -4.13
C GLN A 98 -7.22 -6.42 -2.80
N GLN A 99 -6.17 -7.17 -2.48
CA GLN A 99 -6.08 -7.91 -1.22
C GLN A 99 -6.22 -6.97 -0.02
N LEU A 100 -5.44 -5.88 0.01
CA LEU A 100 -5.51 -4.87 1.05
C LEU A 100 -6.90 -4.26 1.19
N ALA A 101 -7.54 -3.93 0.06
CA ALA A 101 -8.89 -3.35 0.05
C ALA A 101 -9.90 -4.32 0.68
N TYR A 102 -9.90 -5.60 0.28
CA TYR A 102 -10.79 -6.60 0.89
C TYR A 102 -10.51 -6.81 2.38
N ARG A 103 -9.25 -6.75 2.83
CA ARG A 103 -8.91 -6.79 4.25
C ARG A 103 -9.51 -5.60 5.00
N ALA A 104 -9.30 -4.37 4.51
CA ALA A 104 -9.84 -3.16 5.12
C ALA A 104 -11.37 -3.19 5.19
N LEU A 105 -12.05 -3.49 4.08
CA LEU A 105 -13.51 -3.59 4.01
C LEU A 105 -14.09 -4.71 4.90
N GLY A 106 -13.34 -5.80 5.05
CA GLY A 106 -13.69 -6.88 5.97
C GLY A 106 -13.65 -6.47 7.44
N HIS A 107 -12.79 -5.51 7.81
CA HIS A 107 -12.68 -4.98 9.18
C HIS A 107 -13.70 -3.87 9.48
N HIS A 108 -14.28 -3.24 8.47
CA HIS A 108 -15.14 -2.05 8.60
C HIS A 108 -16.55 -2.28 8.00
N PRO A 109 -17.40 -3.11 8.61
CA PRO A 109 -18.77 -3.33 8.15
C PRO A 109 -19.63 -2.05 8.14
N GLU A 110 -19.27 -1.04 8.94
CA GLU A 110 -19.93 0.27 8.94
C GLU A 110 -19.75 1.03 7.62
N TRP A 111 -18.80 0.64 6.76
CA TRP A 111 -18.61 1.25 5.44
C TRP A 111 -19.55 0.69 4.37
N ASP A 112 -20.18 -0.47 4.59
CA ASP A 112 -21.02 -1.18 3.61
C ASP A 112 -22.07 -0.29 2.91
N PRO A 113 -22.83 0.58 3.61
CA PRO A 113 -23.81 1.45 2.97
C PRO A 113 -23.21 2.46 1.98
N VAL A 114 -21.93 2.82 2.14
CA VAL A 114 -21.22 3.76 1.28
C VAL A 114 -20.56 3.04 0.10
N VAL A 115 -19.92 1.89 0.37
CA VAL A 115 -19.06 1.22 -0.61
C VAL A 115 -19.84 0.32 -1.56
N ARG A 116 -20.78 -0.48 -1.03
CA ARG A 116 -21.45 -1.52 -1.81
C ARG A 116 -22.25 -0.95 -3.00
N PRO A 117 -22.96 0.19 -2.89
CA PRO A 117 -23.68 0.77 -4.03
C PRO A 117 -22.78 1.25 -5.18
N ARG A 118 -21.47 1.43 -4.94
CA ARG A 118 -20.50 1.87 -5.95
C ARG A 118 -19.95 0.72 -6.79
N VAL A 119 -20.15 -0.53 -6.36
CA VAL A 119 -19.67 -1.71 -7.07
C VAL A 119 -20.56 -1.98 -8.29
N PRO A 120 -20.00 -2.08 -9.52
CA PRO A 120 -20.76 -2.42 -10.70
C PRO A 120 -21.45 -3.78 -10.59
N ALA A 121 -22.66 -3.91 -11.15
CA ALA A 121 -23.46 -5.14 -11.07
C ALA A 121 -22.69 -6.43 -11.45
N PRO A 122 -21.82 -6.46 -12.48
CA PRO A 122 -21.05 -7.67 -12.82
C PRO A 122 -20.09 -8.14 -11.71
N LEU A 123 -19.58 -7.21 -10.89
CA LEU A 123 -18.60 -7.46 -9.83
C LEU A 123 -19.24 -7.62 -8.44
N LEU A 124 -20.53 -7.29 -8.29
CA LEU A 124 -21.16 -7.21 -6.97
C LEU A 124 -21.12 -8.52 -6.19
N GLU A 125 -21.36 -9.66 -6.84
CA GLU A 125 -21.26 -10.96 -6.18
C GLU A 125 -19.82 -11.31 -5.80
N ILE A 126 -18.84 -10.99 -6.65
CA ILE A 126 -17.42 -11.22 -6.39
C ILE A 126 -16.98 -10.41 -5.16
N TYR A 127 -17.41 -9.15 -5.12
CA TYR A 127 -17.19 -8.25 -4.00
C TYR A 127 -17.80 -8.79 -2.70
N ASP A 128 -19.10 -9.11 -2.71
CA ASP A 128 -19.85 -9.55 -1.53
C ASP A 128 -19.23 -10.83 -0.94
N ARG A 129 -18.80 -11.77 -1.79
CA ARG A 129 -18.16 -13.03 -1.41
C ARG A 129 -16.77 -12.82 -0.81
N ASN A 130 -15.91 -12.00 -1.41
CA ASN A 130 -14.58 -11.71 -0.86
C ASN A 130 -14.65 -11.00 0.49
N VAL A 131 -15.55 -10.00 0.62
CA VAL A 131 -15.77 -9.30 1.89
C VAL A 131 -16.33 -10.27 2.96
N SER A 132 -17.30 -11.11 2.59
CA SER A 132 -17.83 -12.16 3.47
C SER A 132 -16.73 -13.11 3.93
N ALA A 133 -15.95 -13.68 3.00
CA ALA A 133 -14.86 -14.61 3.32
C ALA A 133 -13.86 -13.99 4.30
N ARG A 134 -13.47 -12.72 4.08
CA ARG A 134 -12.58 -11.99 5.00
C ARG A 134 -13.18 -11.84 6.39
N ARG A 135 -14.47 -11.53 6.51
CA ARG A 135 -15.17 -11.42 7.81
C ARG A 135 -15.22 -12.77 8.53
N GLN A 136 -15.50 -13.86 7.82
CA GLN A 136 -15.50 -15.20 8.39
C GLN A 136 -14.11 -15.58 8.93
N LEU A 137 -13.05 -15.36 8.15
CA LEU A 137 -11.68 -15.63 8.58
C LEU A 137 -11.25 -14.76 9.77
N SER A 138 -11.64 -13.48 9.79
CA SER A 138 -11.37 -12.61 10.94
C SER A 138 -12.13 -13.05 12.19
N SER A 139 -13.34 -13.61 12.04
CA SER A 139 -14.10 -14.20 13.15
C SER A 139 -13.46 -15.49 13.67
N LEU A 140 -12.92 -16.33 12.78
CA LEU A 140 -12.23 -17.56 13.13
C LEU A 140 -10.98 -17.31 13.99
N SER A 141 -10.25 -16.23 13.73
CA SER A 141 -9.04 -15.83 14.47
C SER A 141 -9.30 -14.79 15.56
N LYS A 142 -10.56 -14.61 16.00
CA LYS A 142 -10.92 -13.54 16.95
C LYS A 142 -10.24 -13.77 18.31
N GLY A 143 -9.39 -12.82 18.70
CA GLY A 143 -8.61 -12.89 19.94
C GLY A 143 -7.23 -13.55 19.80
N ASP A 144 -6.84 -13.96 18.58
CA ASP A 144 -5.57 -14.63 18.32
C ASP A 144 -4.42 -13.69 17.97
N ALA A 145 -4.66 -12.39 17.83
CA ALA A 145 -3.61 -11.40 17.58
C ALA A 145 -2.49 -11.54 18.61
N LYS A 146 -1.28 -11.89 18.15
CA LYS A 146 -0.10 -12.08 19.02
C LYS A 146 0.85 -10.89 18.94
N PRO A 147 1.59 -10.57 20.02
CA PRO A 147 2.66 -9.58 20.00
C PRO A 147 3.93 -10.10 19.30
N THR A 148 3.89 -11.29 18.72
CA THR A 148 4.96 -11.92 17.98
C THR A 148 4.48 -12.38 16.62
N LEU A 149 5.37 -12.35 15.64
CA LEU A 149 5.24 -13.03 14.36
C LEU A 149 5.61 -14.50 14.52
N PRO A 150 5.02 -15.39 13.72
CA PRO A 150 5.22 -16.83 13.85
C PRO A 150 6.59 -17.29 13.36
N ALA A 151 7.05 -18.44 13.85
CA ALA A 151 8.26 -19.13 13.39
C ALA A 151 8.02 -19.82 12.03
N TRP A 152 7.68 -19.02 11.01
CA TRP A 152 7.39 -19.49 9.67
C TRP A 152 8.55 -19.19 8.73
N ARG A 153 8.56 -19.90 7.60
CA ARG A 153 9.27 -19.48 6.39
C ARG A 153 8.26 -19.16 5.31
N ILE A 154 8.35 -17.98 4.70
CA ILE A 154 7.54 -17.63 3.54
C ILE A 154 8.36 -17.91 2.28
N VAL A 155 7.86 -18.81 1.45
CA VAL A 155 8.50 -19.25 0.21
C VAL A 155 7.66 -18.85 -1.00
N GLU A 156 8.28 -18.85 -2.18
CA GLU A 156 7.51 -18.76 -3.43
C GLU A 156 6.54 -19.95 -3.54
N PRO A 157 5.27 -19.71 -3.94
CA PRO A 157 4.37 -20.82 -4.21
C PRO A 157 4.82 -21.57 -5.47
N ARG A 158 4.30 -22.78 -5.67
CA ARG A 158 4.43 -23.42 -6.98
C ARG A 158 3.75 -22.57 -8.06
N PRO A 159 4.23 -22.63 -9.32
CA PRO A 159 3.60 -21.92 -10.43
C PRO A 159 2.09 -22.21 -10.50
N ALA A 160 1.30 -21.19 -10.83
CA ALA A 160 -0.16 -21.27 -10.86
C ALA A 160 -0.67 -22.41 -11.77
N GLU A 161 -0.05 -22.58 -12.94
CA GLU A 161 -0.38 -23.66 -13.89
C GLU A 161 -0.11 -25.06 -13.33
N GLU A 162 0.98 -25.21 -12.58
CA GLU A 162 1.34 -26.48 -11.93
C GLU A 162 0.32 -26.84 -10.85
N LEU A 163 -0.03 -25.88 -9.98
CA LEU A 163 -1.08 -26.06 -8.96
C LEU A 163 -2.43 -26.41 -9.60
N MET A 164 -2.81 -25.72 -10.68
CA MET A 164 -4.03 -26.02 -11.43
C MET A 164 -4.03 -27.45 -11.96
N GLY A 165 -2.89 -27.95 -12.43
CA GLY A 165 -2.72 -29.35 -12.81
C GLY A 165 -3.02 -30.32 -11.66
N TYR A 166 -2.54 -30.02 -10.45
CA TYR A 166 -2.81 -30.84 -9.24
C TYR A 166 -4.28 -30.82 -8.84
N TYR A 167 -4.93 -29.65 -8.84
CA TYR A 167 -6.35 -29.54 -8.50
C TYR A 167 -7.24 -30.30 -9.49
N ARG A 168 -7.01 -30.15 -10.80
CA ARG A 168 -7.77 -30.87 -11.83
C ARG A 168 -7.56 -32.38 -11.75
N LYS A 169 -6.35 -32.82 -11.43
CA LYS A 169 -6.07 -34.25 -11.22
C LYS A 169 -6.85 -34.80 -10.03
N ALA A 170 -6.86 -34.08 -8.90
CA ALA A 170 -7.62 -34.47 -7.72
C ALA A 170 -9.14 -34.45 -7.98
N GLU A 171 -9.64 -33.44 -8.69
CA GLU A 171 -11.04 -33.34 -9.13
C GLU A 171 -11.45 -34.54 -9.98
N ALA A 172 -10.68 -34.85 -11.02
CA ALA A 172 -10.94 -35.99 -11.90
C ALA A 172 -10.90 -37.35 -11.16
N THR A 173 -10.07 -37.45 -10.11
CA THR A 173 -9.90 -38.70 -9.36
C THR A 173 -10.96 -38.89 -8.27
N PHE A 174 -11.40 -37.81 -7.62
CA PHE A 174 -12.18 -37.87 -6.38
C PHE A 174 -13.53 -37.16 -6.44
N GLY A 175 -13.83 -36.42 -7.51
CA GLY A 175 -15.08 -35.67 -7.67
C GLY A 175 -15.19 -34.43 -6.78
N VAL A 176 -14.07 -33.96 -6.22
CA VAL A 176 -14.01 -32.73 -5.41
C VAL A 176 -13.61 -31.57 -6.31
N GLY A 177 -14.45 -30.54 -6.38
CA GLY A 177 -14.25 -29.42 -7.32
C GLY A 177 -12.87 -28.75 -7.16
N TRP A 178 -12.20 -28.47 -8.27
CA TRP A 178 -10.85 -27.87 -8.27
C TRP A 178 -10.81 -26.54 -7.49
N ASN A 179 -11.90 -25.78 -7.58
CA ASN A 179 -12.07 -24.48 -6.93
C ASN A 179 -12.14 -24.59 -5.40
N TYR A 180 -12.70 -25.68 -4.86
CA TYR A 180 -12.69 -25.94 -3.43
C TYR A 180 -11.30 -26.34 -2.94
N LEU A 181 -10.59 -27.19 -3.69
CA LEU A 181 -9.21 -27.56 -3.35
C LEU A 181 -8.26 -26.35 -3.41
N ALA A 182 -8.44 -25.47 -4.40
CA ALA A 182 -7.71 -24.21 -4.50
C ALA A 182 -8.05 -23.26 -3.34
N ALA A 183 -9.33 -23.12 -2.98
CA ALA A 183 -9.76 -22.29 -1.85
C ALA A 183 -9.22 -22.79 -0.50
N ILE A 184 -9.18 -24.11 -0.28
CA ILE A 184 -8.53 -24.70 0.91
C ILE A 184 -7.04 -24.36 0.89
N ASN A 185 -6.31 -24.59 -0.21
CA ASN A 185 -4.88 -24.27 -0.27
C ASN A 185 -4.59 -22.76 -0.04
N LEU A 186 -5.47 -21.88 -0.52
CA LEU A 186 -5.41 -20.44 -0.25
C LEU A 186 -5.57 -20.14 1.24
N VAL A 187 -6.62 -20.68 1.88
CA VAL A 187 -6.93 -20.42 3.28
C VAL A 187 -5.87 -21.01 4.22
N GLU A 188 -5.38 -22.21 3.93
CA GLU A 188 -4.43 -22.91 4.80
C GLU A 188 -3.03 -22.32 4.75
N THR A 189 -2.50 -22.01 3.56
CA THR A 189 -1.09 -21.61 3.41
C THR A 189 -0.81 -20.58 2.31
N ALA A 190 -1.83 -19.86 1.83
CA ALA A 190 -1.70 -18.92 0.72
C ALA A 190 -1.06 -19.57 -0.53
N PHE A 191 -1.54 -20.76 -0.87
CA PHE A 191 -1.03 -21.62 -1.95
C PHE A 191 0.35 -22.25 -1.69
N GLY A 192 0.65 -22.62 -0.45
CA GLY A 192 1.91 -23.24 -0.05
C GLY A 192 3.03 -22.26 0.26
N ARG A 193 2.75 -20.95 0.29
CA ARG A 193 3.73 -19.92 0.68
C ARG A 193 4.16 -20.06 2.12
N ILE A 194 3.24 -20.43 3.01
CA ILE A 194 3.52 -20.61 4.43
C ILE A 194 4.14 -22.00 4.64
N ALA A 195 5.47 -22.06 4.68
CA ALA A 195 6.21 -23.25 5.08
C ALA A 195 6.43 -23.22 6.59
N GLY A 196 5.47 -23.78 7.33
CA GLY A 196 5.51 -23.85 8.79
C GLY A 196 4.51 -24.87 9.34
N VAL A 197 4.72 -25.24 10.58
CA VAL A 197 3.79 -26.09 11.36
C VAL A 197 2.81 -25.15 12.07
N SER A 198 1.51 -25.44 12.00
CA SER A 198 0.54 -24.66 12.78
C SER A 198 0.68 -24.90 14.28
N THR A 199 0.06 -24.05 15.10
CA THR A 199 0.01 -24.23 16.55
C THR A 199 -0.64 -25.55 16.97
N ALA A 200 -1.56 -26.08 16.16
CA ALA A 200 -2.21 -27.37 16.37
C ALA A 200 -1.35 -28.57 15.91
N GLY A 201 -0.21 -28.33 15.27
CA GLY A 201 0.67 -29.38 14.74
C GLY A 201 0.36 -29.82 13.30
N ALA A 202 -0.51 -29.10 12.59
CA ALA A 202 -0.80 -29.38 11.19
C ALA A 202 0.36 -28.95 10.27
N GLN A 203 0.56 -29.67 9.17
CA GLN A 203 1.73 -29.56 8.31
C GLN A 203 1.37 -29.58 6.83
N GLY A 204 2.29 -29.06 6.00
CA GLY A 204 2.16 -29.07 4.55
C GLY A 204 1.25 -27.96 4.01
N PRO A 205 1.15 -27.86 2.67
CA PRO A 205 0.40 -26.78 2.02
C PRO A 205 -1.11 -26.85 2.28
N MET A 206 -1.63 -28.04 2.56
CA MET A 206 -3.05 -28.23 2.90
C MET A 206 -3.29 -28.31 4.43
N GLN A 207 -2.26 -28.06 5.26
CA GLN A 207 -2.30 -28.09 6.73
C GLN A 207 -3.01 -29.32 7.30
N PHE A 208 -2.47 -30.51 7.03
CA PHE A 208 -2.98 -31.74 7.61
C PHE A 208 -2.40 -32.04 8.98
N MET A 209 -3.22 -32.54 9.89
CA MET A 209 -2.71 -33.30 11.04
C MET A 209 -1.97 -34.56 10.56
N PRO A 210 -0.79 -34.90 11.11
CA PRO A 210 -0.01 -36.04 10.62
C PRO A 210 -0.76 -37.37 10.58
N ALA A 211 -1.60 -37.65 11.60
CA ALA A 211 -2.43 -38.86 11.63
C ALA A 211 -3.48 -38.89 10.51
N THR A 212 -4.10 -37.75 10.21
CA THR A 212 -5.04 -37.62 9.09
C THR A 212 -4.31 -37.84 7.77
N PHE A 213 -3.14 -37.24 7.58
CA PHE A 213 -2.37 -37.46 6.36
C PHE A 213 -1.90 -38.92 6.23
N ALA A 214 -1.54 -39.60 7.31
CA ALA A 214 -1.19 -41.02 7.26
C ALA A 214 -2.36 -41.88 6.72
N ALA A 215 -3.60 -41.54 7.06
CA ALA A 215 -4.78 -42.25 6.57
C ALA A 215 -5.15 -41.93 5.11
N TYR A 216 -4.93 -40.68 4.66
CA TYR A 216 -5.44 -40.21 3.35
C TYR A 216 -4.36 -39.87 2.31
N GLY A 217 -3.11 -39.77 2.73
CA GLY A 217 -1.94 -39.39 1.92
C GLY A 217 -1.40 -40.50 1.03
N ALA A 218 -1.90 -41.74 1.18
CA ALA A 218 -1.54 -42.89 0.33
C ALA A 218 -0.02 -43.15 0.23
N GLY A 219 0.71 -42.91 1.33
CA GLY A 219 2.17 -43.08 1.38
C GLY A 219 2.99 -41.94 0.76
N GLY A 220 2.35 -40.85 0.33
CA GLY A 220 3.03 -39.66 -0.20
C GLY A 220 3.69 -38.79 0.86
N ASP A 221 4.20 -37.63 0.45
CA ASP A 221 4.85 -36.65 1.33
C ASP A 221 3.87 -35.53 1.72
N ILE A 222 3.65 -35.32 3.02
CA ILE A 222 2.76 -34.27 3.55
C ILE A 222 3.21 -32.87 3.10
N THR A 223 4.51 -32.65 2.87
CA THR A 223 5.05 -31.37 2.45
C THR A 223 5.02 -31.16 0.92
N SER A 224 4.79 -32.22 0.15
CA SER A 224 4.62 -32.15 -1.31
C SER A 224 3.27 -31.52 -1.68
N PRO A 225 3.24 -30.42 -2.45
CA PRO A 225 1.99 -29.82 -2.90
C PRO A 225 1.08 -30.79 -3.65
N HIS A 226 1.65 -31.60 -4.54
CA HIS A 226 0.88 -32.62 -5.26
C HIS A 226 0.23 -33.62 -4.29
N ASP A 227 1.00 -34.22 -3.39
CA ASP A 227 0.49 -35.30 -2.54
C ASP A 227 -0.50 -34.79 -1.49
N SER A 228 -0.23 -33.62 -0.91
CA SER A 228 -1.16 -32.93 -0.01
C SER A 228 -2.49 -32.58 -0.68
N ILE A 229 -2.47 -32.06 -1.91
CA ILE A 229 -3.71 -31.76 -2.66
C ILE A 229 -4.49 -33.05 -2.98
N MET A 230 -3.79 -34.12 -3.38
CA MET A 230 -4.42 -35.42 -3.64
C MET A 230 -5.01 -36.03 -2.34
N ALA A 231 -4.33 -35.86 -1.20
CA ALA A 231 -4.82 -36.28 0.11
C ALA A 231 -6.09 -35.51 0.51
N ALA A 232 -6.15 -34.19 0.27
CA ALA A 232 -7.34 -33.37 0.48
C ALA A 232 -8.52 -33.82 -0.37
N GLY A 233 -8.30 -34.08 -1.67
CA GLY A 233 -9.33 -34.64 -2.55
C GLY A 233 -9.88 -35.97 -2.01
N ARG A 234 -8.99 -36.88 -1.58
CA ARG A 234 -9.39 -38.17 -0.99
C ARG A 234 -10.16 -38.01 0.32
N TYR A 235 -9.67 -37.16 1.21
CA TYR A 235 -10.30 -36.90 2.51
C TYR A 235 -11.72 -36.35 2.34
N LEU A 236 -11.90 -35.33 1.50
CA LEU A 236 -13.19 -34.71 1.28
C LEU A 236 -14.17 -35.68 0.60
N ALA A 237 -13.72 -36.45 -0.39
CA ALA A 237 -14.54 -37.47 -1.03
C ALA A 237 -14.99 -38.55 -0.05
N ALA A 238 -14.11 -39.04 0.83
CA ALA A 238 -14.45 -39.99 1.88
C ALA A 238 -15.48 -39.44 2.87
N ASN A 239 -15.48 -38.12 3.09
CA ASN A 239 -16.47 -37.42 3.92
C ASN A 239 -17.72 -36.98 3.15
N GLY A 240 -17.94 -37.48 1.93
CA GLY A 240 -19.19 -37.30 1.20
C GLY A 240 -19.34 -35.94 0.52
N PHE A 241 -18.24 -35.30 0.13
CA PHE A 241 -18.23 -33.98 -0.51
C PHE A 241 -19.26 -33.84 -1.64
N THR A 242 -19.39 -34.82 -2.53
CA THR A 242 -20.35 -34.77 -3.66
C THR A 242 -21.82 -34.73 -3.23
N ARG A 243 -22.14 -35.21 -2.02
CA ARG A 243 -23.49 -35.17 -1.45
C ARG A 243 -23.72 -33.92 -0.60
N ASN A 244 -22.72 -33.54 0.19
CA ASN A 244 -22.81 -32.41 1.10
C ASN A 244 -21.41 -31.76 1.28
N PRO A 245 -21.05 -30.80 0.40
CA PRO A 245 -19.76 -30.10 0.47
C PRO A 245 -19.52 -29.44 1.83
N ASP A 246 -20.54 -28.76 2.38
CA ASP A 246 -20.45 -28.05 3.65
C ASP A 246 -20.10 -28.99 4.81
N ALA A 247 -20.75 -30.15 4.88
CA ALA A 247 -20.44 -31.14 5.91
C ALA A 247 -19.03 -31.73 5.75
N ALA A 248 -18.56 -31.94 4.51
CA ALA A 248 -17.21 -32.43 4.26
C ALA A 248 -16.14 -31.39 4.62
N LEU A 249 -16.39 -30.11 4.32
CA LEU A 249 -15.52 -29.00 4.72
C LEU A 249 -15.51 -28.81 6.25
N TRP A 250 -16.67 -28.97 6.91
CA TRP A 250 -16.73 -28.93 8.37
C TRP A 250 -15.91 -30.05 9.00
N ARG A 251 -15.88 -31.25 8.39
CA ARG A 251 -15.00 -32.34 8.85
C ARG A 251 -13.52 -32.00 8.66
N TYR A 252 -13.20 -31.30 7.57
CA TYR A 252 -11.83 -30.84 7.30
C TYR A 252 -11.33 -29.88 8.38
N ASN A 253 -12.16 -28.90 8.74
CA ASN A 253 -11.89 -27.93 9.79
C ASN A 253 -13.23 -27.61 10.49
N ASN A 254 -13.36 -28.01 11.76
CA ASN A 254 -14.62 -28.05 12.53
C ASN A 254 -15.21 -26.66 12.88
N SER A 255 -15.28 -25.74 11.92
CA SER A 255 -15.76 -24.37 12.03
C SER A 255 -16.70 -24.03 10.88
N ASN A 256 -17.84 -23.40 11.21
CA ASN A 256 -18.77 -22.89 10.20
C ASN A 256 -18.21 -21.67 9.46
N GLU A 257 -17.41 -20.85 10.15
CA GLU A 257 -16.70 -19.71 9.59
C GLU A 257 -15.72 -20.19 8.50
N TYR A 258 -14.98 -21.28 8.77
CA TYR A 258 -14.10 -21.90 7.77
C TYR A 258 -14.88 -22.39 6.55
N VAL A 259 -15.98 -23.14 6.76
CA VAL A 259 -16.84 -23.64 5.68
C VAL A 259 -17.32 -22.50 4.78
N ARG A 260 -17.81 -21.41 5.38
CA ARG A 260 -18.28 -20.23 4.65
C ARG A 260 -17.16 -19.52 3.90
N ALA A 261 -16.01 -19.31 4.53
CA ALA A 261 -14.86 -18.67 3.89
C ALA A 261 -14.36 -19.46 2.67
N VAL A 262 -14.17 -20.77 2.81
CA VAL A 262 -13.74 -21.64 1.71
C VAL A 262 -14.79 -21.65 0.60
N SER A 263 -16.08 -21.75 0.94
CA SER A 263 -17.16 -21.76 -0.04
C SER A 263 -17.27 -20.43 -0.80
N ASP A 264 -17.08 -19.30 -0.13
CA ASP A 264 -17.10 -17.97 -0.75
C ASP A 264 -15.93 -17.80 -1.74
N TYR A 265 -14.70 -18.15 -1.36
CA TYR A 265 -13.56 -18.12 -2.28
C TYR A 265 -13.73 -19.11 -3.45
N ALA A 266 -14.23 -20.32 -3.18
CA ALA A 266 -14.50 -21.32 -4.21
C ALA A 266 -15.57 -20.84 -5.20
N ALA A 267 -16.60 -20.13 -4.73
CA ALA A 267 -17.63 -19.53 -5.57
C ALA A 267 -17.06 -18.42 -6.47
N VAL A 268 -16.18 -17.57 -5.93
CA VAL A 268 -15.49 -16.54 -6.72
C VAL A 268 -14.66 -17.17 -7.84
N MET A 269 -13.84 -18.19 -7.53
CA MET A 269 -13.02 -18.89 -8.53
C MET A 269 -13.85 -19.65 -9.57
N ALA A 270 -15.01 -20.19 -9.18
CA ALA A 270 -15.92 -20.88 -10.10
C ALA A 270 -16.60 -19.91 -11.08
N ARG A 271 -16.98 -18.73 -10.59
CA ARG A 271 -17.62 -17.68 -11.41
C ARG A 271 -16.63 -17.07 -12.40
N ASP A 272 -15.40 -16.85 -11.95
CA ASP A 272 -14.36 -16.22 -12.76
C ASP A 272 -13.00 -16.92 -12.52
N PRO A 273 -12.56 -17.77 -13.45
CA PRO A 273 -11.27 -18.43 -13.34
C PRO A 273 -10.07 -17.48 -13.24
N ALA A 274 -10.19 -16.21 -13.69
CA ALA A 274 -9.12 -15.22 -13.51
C ALA A 274 -8.88 -14.88 -12.02
N ALA A 275 -9.89 -15.07 -11.16
CA ALA A 275 -9.76 -14.84 -9.73
C ALA A 275 -8.72 -15.76 -9.08
N PHE A 276 -8.56 -17.01 -9.55
CA PHE A 276 -7.48 -17.87 -9.08
C PHE A 276 -6.11 -17.23 -9.31
N ALA A 277 -5.90 -16.62 -10.48
CA ALA A 277 -4.65 -15.95 -10.79
C ALA A 277 -4.45 -14.66 -9.95
N GLY A 278 -5.52 -13.94 -9.63
CA GLY A 278 -5.49 -12.81 -8.70
C GLY A 278 -5.10 -13.24 -7.28
N PHE A 279 -5.80 -14.23 -6.72
CA PHE A 279 -5.48 -14.80 -5.42
C PHE A 279 -4.08 -15.39 -5.37
N HIS A 280 -3.61 -16.03 -6.45
CA HIS A 280 -2.24 -16.56 -6.52
C HIS A 280 -1.20 -15.45 -6.40
N ARG A 281 -1.51 -14.20 -6.76
CA ARG A 281 -0.62 -13.02 -6.61
C ARG A 281 -0.72 -12.32 -5.26
N TRP A 282 -1.59 -12.77 -4.37
CA TRP A 282 -1.71 -12.21 -3.02
C TRP A 282 -0.49 -12.55 -2.15
N ASP A 283 -0.19 -11.63 -1.23
CA ASP A 283 0.89 -11.77 -0.24
C ASP A 283 0.40 -12.51 1.01
N VAL A 284 1.36 -12.91 1.85
CA VAL A 284 1.06 -13.46 3.18
C VAL A 284 0.94 -12.31 4.17
N TYR A 285 -0.21 -12.23 4.84
CA TYR A 285 -0.44 -11.29 5.94
C TYR A 285 -0.73 -12.04 7.22
N TYR A 286 0.00 -11.70 8.28
CA TYR A 286 -0.20 -12.22 9.63
C TYR A 286 -0.90 -11.19 10.50
N ASN A 287 -1.98 -11.60 11.20
CA ASN A 287 -2.67 -10.74 12.14
C ASN A 287 -1.93 -10.72 13.48
N SER A 288 -1.39 -9.57 13.85
CA SER A 288 -0.64 -9.36 15.09
C SER A 288 -1.32 -8.31 15.97
N THR A 289 -0.83 -8.11 17.20
CA THR A 289 -1.25 -6.97 18.03
C THR A 289 -0.88 -5.62 17.40
N ALA A 290 0.00 -5.62 16.41
CA ALA A 290 0.33 -4.44 15.64
C ALA A 290 -0.56 -4.20 14.41
N GLY A 291 -1.60 -5.03 14.23
CA GLY A 291 -2.40 -5.08 13.02
C GLY A 291 -1.89 -6.14 12.05
N ASP A 292 -2.32 -6.06 10.80
CA ASP A 292 -1.89 -6.96 9.74
C ASP A 292 -0.47 -6.64 9.30
N VAL A 293 0.43 -7.62 9.39
CA VAL A 293 1.83 -7.51 9.00
C VAL A 293 2.08 -8.35 7.77
N ALA A 294 2.55 -7.73 6.69
CA ALA A 294 2.99 -8.44 5.50
C ALA A 294 4.25 -9.25 5.82
N LEU A 295 4.26 -10.53 5.46
CA LEU A 295 5.42 -11.40 5.53
C LEU A 295 5.87 -11.70 4.09
N PRO A 296 6.92 -11.03 3.58
CA PRO A 296 7.35 -11.20 2.20
C PRO A 296 7.99 -12.57 1.99
N VAL A 297 8.02 -13.03 0.74
CA VAL A 297 8.86 -14.16 0.35
C VAL A 297 10.30 -13.92 0.82
N GLY A 298 10.89 -14.92 1.47
CA GLY A 298 12.20 -14.83 2.10
C GLY A 298 12.14 -14.55 3.61
N TYR A 299 10.99 -14.16 4.17
CA TYR A 299 10.79 -14.16 5.61
C TYR A 299 11.09 -15.56 6.16
N SER A 300 11.94 -15.64 7.19
CA SER A 300 12.32 -16.90 7.81
C SER A 300 12.65 -16.68 9.28
N ALA A 301 11.87 -17.30 10.16
CA ALA A 301 12.10 -17.28 11.59
C ALA A 301 12.03 -18.69 12.18
N THR A 302 13.01 -19.04 13.02
CA THR A 302 13.06 -20.34 13.72
C THR A 302 12.38 -20.30 15.09
N ALA A 303 12.04 -19.11 15.58
CA ALA A 303 11.31 -18.85 16.81
C ALA A 303 10.41 -17.62 16.62
N PRO A 304 9.34 -17.45 17.44
CA PRO A 304 8.49 -16.28 17.34
C PRO A 304 9.28 -14.97 17.49
N VAL A 305 9.06 -14.01 16.58
CA VAL A 305 9.78 -12.73 16.55
C VAL A 305 8.87 -11.63 17.12
N PRO A 306 9.27 -10.84 18.12
CA PRO A 306 8.47 -9.71 18.58
C PRO A 306 8.07 -8.81 17.41
N VAL A 307 6.77 -8.55 17.26
CA VAL A 307 6.26 -7.82 16.09
C VAL A 307 6.84 -6.40 16.02
N THR A 308 7.07 -5.79 17.18
CA THR A 308 7.68 -4.47 17.29
C THR A 308 9.11 -4.44 16.77
N ASP A 309 9.88 -5.52 16.98
CA ASP A 309 11.25 -5.61 16.49
C ASP A 309 11.29 -5.92 14.99
N TYR A 310 10.37 -6.77 14.53
CA TYR A 310 10.21 -7.00 13.10
C TYR A 310 9.83 -5.71 12.38
N LEU A 311 8.80 -4.98 12.82
CA LEU A 311 8.35 -3.75 12.18
C LEU A 311 9.37 -2.60 12.30
N ALA A 312 10.23 -2.61 13.31
CA ALA A 312 11.36 -1.68 13.38
C ALA A 312 12.37 -1.89 12.25
N ALA A 313 12.51 -3.13 11.77
CA ALA A 313 13.39 -3.50 10.65
C ALA A 313 12.63 -3.63 9.31
N HIS A 314 11.33 -3.92 9.35
CA HIS A 314 10.45 -4.25 8.22
C HIS A 314 9.08 -3.54 8.32
N PRO A 315 9.09 -2.25 8.04
CA PRO A 315 8.05 -1.49 7.37
C PRO A 315 6.62 -2.02 7.25
N LEU A 316 5.57 -1.47 7.87
CA LEU A 316 4.22 -1.77 7.35
C LEU A 316 4.00 -1.09 5.99
N GLU A 317 3.65 -1.88 4.97
CA GLU A 317 3.19 -1.40 3.66
C GLU A 317 1.74 -1.86 3.38
N PRO A 318 0.80 -0.94 3.07
CA PRO A 318 0.83 0.51 3.28
C PRO A 318 0.53 0.92 4.72
N PRO A 319 0.90 2.15 5.10
CA PRO A 319 0.53 2.69 6.40
C PRO A 319 -0.97 2.96 6.51
N VAL A 320 -1.53 2.74 7.71
CA VAL A 320 -2.89 3.20 8.05
C VAL A 320 -2.88 4.73 8.10
N VAL A 321 -3.54 5.37 7.15
CA VAL A 321 -3.67 6.84 7.07
C VAL A 321 -4.96 7.29 7.74
N ARG A 322 -4.87 8.21 8.71
CA ARG A 322 -6.02 8.79 9.39
C ARG A 322 -6.12 10.28 9.06
N VAL A 323 -7.23 10.65 8.42
CA VAL A 323 -7.59 12.06 8.14
C VAL A 323 -9.05 12.25 8.51
N SER A 324 -9.38 13.27 9.31
CA SER A 324 -10.78 13.62 9.58
C SER A 324 -11.43 14.21 8.31
N PRO A 325 -12.76 14.10 8.10
CA PRO A 325 -13.42 14.74 6.95
C PRO A 325 -13.15 16.25 6.85
N ARG A 326 -13.04 16.93 8.01
CA ARG A 326 -12.72 18.36 8.05
C ARG A 326 -11.25 18.63 7.72
N SER A 327 -10.32 17.83 8.23
CA SER A 327 -8.92 17.91 7.83
C SER A 327 -8.73 17.63 6.34
N GLU A 328 -9.51 16.71 5.76
CA GLU A 328 -9.50 16.40 4.33
C GLU A 328 -9.93 17.62 3.49
N GLN A 329 -10.98 18.33 3.92
CA GLN A 329 -11.42 19.56 3.27
C GLN A 329 -10.37 20.68 3.36
N ILE A 330 -9.83 20.92 4.57
CA ILE A 330 -8.79 21.93 4.79
C ILE A 330 -7.54 21.60 3.97
N LEU A 331 -7.15 20.33 3.91
CA LEU A 331 -6.03 19.88 3.08
C LEU A 331 -6.25 20.21 1.60
N GLY A 332 -7.45 19.95 1.07
CA GLY A 332 -7.81 20.33 -0.29
C GLY A 332 -7.68 21.84 -0.54
N ASP A 333 -8.07 22.67 0.43
CA ASP A 333 -7.94 24.12 0.36
C ASP A 333 -6.48 24.58 0.38
N LEU A 334 -5.66 23.97 1.24
CA LEU A 334 -4.22 24.24 1.34
C LEU A 334 -3.49 23.87 0.04
N LEU A 335 -3.83 22.73 -0.57
CA LEU A 335 -3.26 22.31 -1.86
C LEU A 335 -3.68 23.26 -2.99
N ARG A 336 -4.93 23.74 -3.00
CA ARG A 336 -5.37 24.79 -3.95
C ARG A 336 -4.58 26.08 -3.78
N VAL A 337 -4.35 26.53 -2.54
CA VAL A 337 -3.52 27.71 -2.26
C VAL A 337 -2.09 27.51 -2.76
N ARG A 338 -1.48 26.36 -2.44
CA ARG A 338 -0.13 26.02 -2.88
C ARG A 338 -0.02 26.01 -4.41
N ASN A 339 -0.97 25.38 -5.09
CA ASN A 339 -0.95 25.26 -6.55
C ASN A 339 -1.21 26.61 -7.24
N GLY A 340 -2.11 27.42 -6.68
CA GLY A 340 -2.33 28.80 -7.14
C GLY A 340 -1.06 29.65 -6.98
N ALA A 341 -0.44 29.59 -5.81
CA ALA A 341 0.81 30.28 -5.52
C ALA A 341 1.94 29.89 -6.49
N LEU A 342 2.08 28.60 -6.81
CA LEU A 342 3.05 28.12 -7.79
C LEU A 342 2.72 28.64 -9.21
N HIS A 343 1.45 28.61 -9.61
CA HIS A 343 1.00 29.09 -10.92
C HIS A 343 1.24 30.60 -11.09
N GLU A 344 0.95 31.38 -10.06
CA GLU A 344 1.16 32.83 -10.00
C GLU A 344 2.63 33.20 -9.80
N ARG A 345 3.51 32.21 -9.55
CA ARG A 345 4.95 32.38 -9.30
C ARG A 345 5.22 33.34 -8.15
N VAL A 346 4.49 33.18 -7.05
CA VAL A 346 4.71 33.99 -5.85
C VAL A 346 6.16 33.81 -5.34
N PRO A 347 6.75 34.82 -4.68
CA PRO A 347 8.16 34.78 -4.25
C PRO A 347 8.49 33.63 -3.29
N SER A 348 7.53 33.21 -2.46
CA SER A 348 7.72 32.13 -1.49
C SER A 348 6.49 31.26 -1.32
N LEU A 349 6.61 29.98 -1.72
CA LEU A 349 5.63 28.95 -1.38
C LEU A 349 5.55 28.72 0.14
N ALA A 350 6.68 28.84 0.83
CA ALA A 350 6.73 28.66 2.27
C ALA A 350 5.83 29.68 2.97
N GLU A 351 5.90 30.96 2.59
CA GLU A 351 5.03 32.00 3.13
C GLU A 351 3.55 31.75 2.78
N ALA A 352 3.25 31.48 1.51
CA ALA A 352 1.88 31.28 1.03
C ALA A 352 1.16 30.12 1.74
N VAL A 353 1.85 29.01 1.96
CA VAL A 353 1.30 27.83 2.64
C VAL A 353 1.28 28.02 4.15
N SER A 354 2.41 28.42 4.75
CA SER A 354 2.53 28.59 6.20
C SER A 354 1.54 29.63 6.75
N GLY A 355 1.28 30.69 5.99
CA GLY A 355 0.35 31.76 6.39
C GLY A 355 -1.09 31.29 6.54
N LYS A 356 -1.49 30.21 5.85
CA LYS A 356 -2.83 29.62 6.00
C LYS A 356 -3.05 28.90 7.33
N PHE A 357 -1.98 28.62 8.05
CA PHE A 357 -2.07 28.06 9.39
C PHE A 357 -2.20 29.13 10.48
N LEU A 358 -2.00 30.42 10.21
CA LEU A 358 -2.16 31.47 11.22
C LEU A 358 -3.53 31.37 11.90
N GLY A 359 -3.52 31.28 13.23
CA GLY A 359 -4.72 31.10 14.04
C GLY A 359 -5.19 29.64 14.23
N VAL A 360 -4.59 28.66 13.56
CA VAL A 360 -4.86 27.23 13.82
C VAL A 360 -4.49 26.91 15.27
N PRO A 361 -5.39 26.30 16.06
CA PRO A 361 -5.15 25.96 17.46
C PRO A 361 -3.89 25.11 17.69
N TYR A 362 -3.23 25.35 18.82
CA TYR A 362 -2.17 24.47 19.29
C TYR A 362 -2.75 23.15 19.81
N GLY A 363 -2.17 22.02 19.41
CA GLY A 363 -2.55 20.69 19.88
C GLY A 363 -1.33 19.83 20.15
N ALA A 364 -1.11 19.46 21.42
CA ALA A 364 -0.05 18.52 21.80
C ALA A 364 -0.48 17.07 21.57
N ASN A 365 0.50 16.19 21.29
CA ASN A 365 0.30 14.74 21.19
C ASN A 365 -0.77 14.33 20.16
N THR A 366 -0.81 15.02 19.02
CA THR A 366 -1.79 14.76 17.95
C THR A 366 -1.48 13.50 17.15
N LEU A 367 -0.22 13.02 17.19
CA LEU A 367 0.22 11.82 16.48
C LEU A 367 -0.01 10.55 17.31
N VAL A 368 -0.19 9.43 16.60
CA VAL A 368 -0.41 8.10 17.20
C VAL A 368 0.79 7.20 16.95
N GLY A 369 1.26 6.57 18.02
CA GLY A 369 2.24 5.50 17.98
C GLY A 369 3.18 5.53 19.18
N SER A 370 3.61 4.36 19.61
CA SER A 370 4.49 4.17 20.76
C SER A 370 5.24 2.84 20.63
N PRO A 371 6.09 2.47 21.60
CA PRO A 371 6.70 1.13 21.62
C PRO A 371 5.68 -0.01 21.70
N THR A 372 4.46 0.27 22.20
CA THR A 372 3.41 -0.73 22.44
C THR A 372 2.15 -0.51 21.60
N ARG A 373 2.08 0.60 20.86
CA ARG A 373 0.96 0.94 19.96
C ARG A 373 1.51 1.17 18.56
N PRO A 374 0.96 0.52 17.53
CA PRO A 374 1.35 0.77 16.13
C PRO A 374 1.30 2.25 15.79
N GLU A 375 2.28 2.69 15.01
CA GLU A 375 2.27 4.02 14.45
C GLU A 375 1.22 4.09 13.34
N GLU A 376 0.41 5.14 13.38
CA GLU A 376 -0.54 5.47 12.32
C GLU A 376 -0.12 6.80 11.70
N LEU A 377 -0.32 6.95 10.39
CA LEU A 377 -0.04 8.22 9.73
C LEU A 377 -1.21 9.19 9.97
N ILE A 378 -1.05 10.08 10.94
CA ILE A 378 -2.07 11.07 11.29
C ILE A 378 -1.90 12.38 10.50
N VAL A 379 -2.96 12.79 9.82
CA VAL A 379 -3.11 14.13 9.23
C VAL A 379 -4.19 14.90 9.99
N ASN A 380 -3.76 15.76 10.91
CA ASN A 380 -4.61 16.65 11.66
C ASN A 380 -4.16 18.10 11.41
N VAL A 381 -4.78 18.76 10.44
CA VAL A 381 -4.50 20.17 10.10
C VAL A 381 -5.42 21.13 10.87
N GLU A 382 -6.28 20.61 11.76
CA GLU A 382 -7.17 21.41 12.61
C GLU A 382 -6.52 21.84 13.92
N ALA A 383 -5.51 21.10 14.38
CA ALA A 383 -4.70 21.45 15.54
C ALA A 383 -3.29 20.88 15.39
N VAL A 384 -2.29 21.73 15.60
CA VAL A 384 -0.88 21.41 15.35
C VAL A 384 -0.01 21.76 16.55
N ASP A 385 1.03 20.98 16.79
CA ASP A 385 2.19 21.39 17.58
C ASP A 385 3.29 21.92 16.66
N CYS A 386 4.44 22.33 17.22
CA CYS A 386 5.52 22.92 16.44
C CYS A 386 6.12 21.98 15.38
N PHE A 387 6.23 20.69 15.67
CA PHE A 387 6.75 19.70 14.74
C PHE A 387 5.75 19.36 13.65
N THR A 388 4.51 19.03 14.03
CA THR A 388 3.47 18.69 13.06
C THR A 388 3.14 19.87 12.15
N TYR A 389 3.19 21.09 12.65
CA TYR A 389 3.11 22.29 11.82
C TYR A 389 4.23 22.35 10.77
N ALA A 390 5.48 22.17 11.19
CA ALA A 390 6.63 22.14 10.28
C ALA A 390 6.52 21.01 9.24
N ASP A 391 6.15 19.81 9.69
CA ASP A 391 5.93 18.64 8.83
C ASP A 391 4.90 18.91 7.73
N TYR A 392 3.75 19.49 8.10
CA TYR A 392 2.65 19.73 7.16
C TYR A 392 3.00 20.82 6.15
N VAL A 393 3.64 21.92 6.60
CA VAL A 393 4.08 22.97 5.67
C VAL A 393 5.11 22.42 4.68
N GLU A 394 6.07 21.62 5.15
CA GLU A 394 7.10 21.06 4.27
C GLU A 394 6.50 20.04 3.28
N ALA A 395 5.60 19.17 3.75
CA ALA A 395 4.92 18.21 2.89
C ALA A 395 4.06 18.91 1.82
N LEU A 396 3.34 19.98 2.18
CA LEU A 396 2.52 20.76 1.25
C LEU A 396 3.35 21.46 0.17
N LYS A 397 4.51 22.03 0.53
CA LYS A 397 5.41 22.66 -0.45
C LYS A 397 5.81 21.69 -1.57
N ARG A 398 5.92 20.41 -1.23
CA ARG A 398 6.41 19.33 -2.11
C ARG A 398 5.32 18.52 -2.82
N ALA A 399 4.06 18.90 -2.66
CA ALA A 399 2.93 18.12 -3.16
C ALA A 399 1.99 18.94 -4.05
N ASP A 400 1.56 18.34 -5.15
CA ASP A 400 0.58 18.93 -6.06
C ASP A 400 -0.86 18.49 -5.73
N ASP A 401 -1.02 17.30 -5.14
CA ASP A 401 -2.31 16.74 -4.79
C ASP A 401 -2.30 16.04 -3.42
N ARG A 402 -3.46 15.50 -3.06
CA ARG A 402 -3.72 14.86 -1.78
C ARG A 402 -2.89 13.59 -1.58
N GLU A 403 -2.69 12.78 -2.61
CA GLU A 403 -1.92 11.55 -2.47
C GLU A 403 -0.43 11.83 -2.40
N GLU A 404 0.05 12.76 -3.23
CA GLU A 404 1.42 13.23 -3.13
C GLU A 404 1.69 13.88 -1.77
N PHE A 405 0.76 14.68 -1.23
CA PHE A 405 0.91 15.24 0.12
C PHE A 405 1.17 14.17 1.16
N ILE A 406 0.43 13.07 1.11
CA ILE A 406 0.63 11.99 2.07
C ILE A 406 2.00 11.32 1.87
N ASP A 407 2.43 11.11 0.62
CA ASP A 407 3.75 10.55 0.33
C ASP A 407 4.87 11.47 0.83
N ARG A 408 4.76 12.78 0.58
CA ARG A 408 5.70 13.79 1.09
C ARG A 408 5.68 13.90 2.60
N LEU A 409 4.51 13.75 3.23
CA LEU A 409 4.41 13.73 4.68
C LEU A 409 5.13 12.52 5.26
N ILE A 410 5.04 11.35 4.63
CA ILE A 410 5.78 10.16 5.06
C ILE A 410 7.30 10.42 4.94
N GLU A 411 7.75 10.96 3.81
CA GLU A 411 9.15 11.31 3.58
C GLU A 411 9.67 12.33 4.60
N VAL A 412 8.89 13.37 4.89
CA VAL A 412 9.23 14.44 5.84
C VAL A 412 9.27 13.90 7.27
N ARG A 413 8.23 13.19 7.70
CA ARG A 413 8.06 12.78 9.10
C ARG A 413 8.83 11.52 9.48
N TYR A 414 9.13 10.63 8.53
CA TYR A 414 9.71 9.33 8.84
C TYR A 414 10.99 8.99 8.07
N LYS A 415 11.88 8.23 8.69
CA LYS A 415 13.15 7.76 8.14
C LYS A 415 12.90 6.62 7.17
N GLY A 416 13.47 6.70 5.97
CA GLY A 416 13.35 5.66 4.95
C GLY A 416 11.96 5.51 4.32
N GLY A 417 11.06 6.49 4.48
CA GLY A 417 9.70 6.41 3.93
C GLY A 417 8.76 5.48 4.71
N VAL A 418 9.08 5.23 5.98
CA VAL A 418 8.46 4.18 6.79
C VAL A 418 7.60 4.77 7.89
N VAL A 419 6.30 4.46 7.91
CA VAL A 419 5.48 4.83 9.08
C VAL A 419 5.75 3.86 10.23
N GLY A 420 6.45 4.35 11.25
CA GLY A 420 6.82 3.57 12.42
C GLY A 420 7.34 4.45 13.55
N PHE A 421 7.03 4.10 14.80
CA PHE A 421 7.43 4.91 15.96
C PHE A 421 8.94 5.09 16.03
N ARG A 422 9.74 4.06 15.76
CA ARG A 422 11.22 4.17 15.73
C ARG A 422 11.75 4.94 14.52
N ASN A 423 10.98 4.98 13.44
CA ASN A 423 11.35 5.63 12.19
C ASN A 423 10.93 7.10 12.17
N ARG A 424 10.01 7.53 13.02
CA ARG A 424 9.63 8.94 13.10
C ARG A 424 10.85 9.80 13.45
N LYS A 425 10.99 10.93 12.77
CA LYS A 425 12.02 11.94 13.02
C LYS A 425 11.62 12.74 14.27
N HIS A 426 11.91 12.21 15.46
CA HIS A 426 11.50 12.83 16.74
C HIS A 426 12.37 14.02 17.15
N PHE A 427 13.58 14.12 16.60
CA PHE A 427 14.53 15.19 16.90
C PHE A 427 14.67 16.08 15.66
N PHE A 428 14.74 17.40 15.84
CA PHE A 428 14.71 18.35 14.71
C PHE A 428 15.85 18.12 13.72
N THR A 429 17.05 17.87 14.25
CA THR A 429 18.25 17.57 13.45
C THR A 429 18.19 16.19 12.75
N ASP A 430 17.17 15.37 12.99
CA ASP A 430 16.91 14.20 12.12
C ASP A 430 16.58 14.63 10.69
N TRP A 431 16.05 15.84 10.47
CA TRP A 431 15.77 16.37 9.12
C TRP A 431 17.03 16.58 8.28
N SER A 432 18.18 16.86 8.90
CA SER A 432 19.47 17.05 8.22
C SER A 432 20.39 15.84 8.25
N THR A 433 20.21 14.95 9.22
CA THR A 433 21.10 13.79 9.42
C THR A 433 20.54 12.47 8.93
N ALA A 434 19.21 12.32 8.84
CA ALA A 434 18.62 11.12 8.27
C ALA A 434 18.74 11.12 6.74
N THR A 435 18.71 9.92 6.14
CA THR A 435 18.70 9.75 4.68
C THR A 435 17.31 9.27 4.21
N PRO A 436 16.72 9.89 3.17
CA PRO A 436 17.16 11.13 2.53
C PRO A 436 17.00 12.35 3.45
N ALA A 437 17.88 13.33 3.29
CA ALA A 437 17.82 14.58 4.06
C ALA A 437 16.68 15.48 3.55
N ILE A 438 15.90 16.02 4.47
CA ILE A 438 14.76 16.91 4.22
C ILE A 438 15.22 18.36 4.19
N ALA A 439 16.28 18.68 4.94
CA ALA A 439 16.88 20.01 5.01
C ALA A 439 18.40 19.92 5.19
N THR A 440 19.13 20.94 4.77
CA THR A 440 20.55 21.14 5.07
C THR A 440 20.66 21.96 6.35
N ASP A 441 21.54 21.55 7.26
CA ASP A 441 21.92 22.37 8.41
C ASP A 441 22.84 23.49 7.93
N VAL A 442 22.35 24.74 7.94
CA VAL A 442 23.08 25.93 7.48
C VAL A 442 23.59 26.77 8.66
N THR A 443 23.46 26.28 9.89
CA THR A 443 23.68 27.05 11.11
C THR A 443 25.09 27.65 11.18
N ALA A 444 26.11 26.86 10.82
CA ALA A 444 27.50 27.31 10.81
C ALA A 444 27.86 28.18 9.59
N ASP A 445 27.01 28.17 8.55
CA ASP A 445 27.26 28.86 7.28
C ASP A 445 26.71 30.29 7.26
N LEU A 446 25.95 30.69 8.30
CA LEU A 446 25.35 32.02 8.42
C LEU A 446 26.34 33.13 8.85
N GLY A 447 27.64 32.81 8.97
CA GLY A 447 28.71 33.80 9.12
C GLY A 447 29.01 34.27 10.55
N ALA A 448 28.19 33.90 11.54
CA ALA A 448 28.44 34.15 12.95
C ALA A 448 29.17 33.00 13.65
N LYS A 449 29.67 33.26 14.88
CA LYS A 449 30.37 32.28 15.69
C LYS A 449 29.42 31.22 16.24
N SER A 450 29.26 30.11 15.51
CA SER A 450 28.49 28.95 15.98
C SER A 450 29.22 28.13 17.04
N VAL A 451 28.46 27.48 17.92
CA VAL A 451 28.95 26.53 18.93
C VAL A 451 28.45 25.13 18.57
N THR A 452 29.35 24.15 18.54
CA THR A 452 28.99 22.73 18.32
C THR A 452 29.14 21.94 19.61
N VAL A 453 28.07 21.24 19.99
CA VAL A 453 28.01 20.43 21.21
C VAL A 453 27.70 18.98 20.86
N ALA A 454 28.48 18.07 21.45
CA ALA A 454 28.21 16.63 21.36
C ALA A 454 27.08 16.26 22.33
N LYS A 455 25.99 15.74 21.78
CA LYS A 455 24.78 15.35 22.50
C LYS A 455 24.51 13.86 22.40
N ARG A 456 23.73 13.36 23.35
CA ARG A 456 23.23 11.98 23.39
C ARG A 456 21.71 12.00 23.32
N LEU A 457 21.17 12.20 22.13
CA LEU A 457 19.74 12.38 21.92
C LEU A 457 18.94 11.23 22.54
N ASN A 458 17.80 11.57 23.11
CA ASN A 458 16.92 10.73 23.92
C ASN A 458 17.36 10.47 25.38
N GLN A 459 18.61 10.75 25.77
CA GLN A 459 19.07 10.52 27.15
C GLN A 459 18.78 11.73 28.06
N LYS A 460 18.05 11.52 29.17
CA LYS A 460 17.84 12.58 30.16
C LYS A 460 19.10 12.78 31.01
N ASP A 461 19.39 14.02 31.38
CA ASP A 461 20.57 14.36 32.20
C ASP A 461 20.48 13.76 33.61
N GLY A 462 19.26 13.67 34.17
CA GLY A 462 18.96 12.98 35.43
C GLY A 462 18.87 11.45 35.34
N GLY A 463 19.16 10.85 34.17
CA GLY A 463 19.03 9.42 33.92
C GLY A 463 17.70 9.00 33.29
N GLY A 464 17.72 7.85 32.59
CA GLY A 464 16.60 7.36 31.79
C GLY A 464 16.53 8.02 30.40
N VAL A 465 15.36 7.89 29.74
CA VAL A 465 15.14 8.40 28.38
C VAL A 465 13.87 9.26 28.26
N TYR A 466 13.84 10.18 27.29
CA TYR A 466 12.67 10.99 26.97
C TYR A 466 11.56 10.17 26.31
N LEU A 467 11.94 9.32 25.36
CA LEU A 467 11.08 8.49 24.54
C LEU A 467 11.46 7.02 24.76
N PRO A 468 10.73 6.29 25.63
CA PRO A 468 10.91 4.86 25.79
C PRO A 468 10.83 4.14 24.44
N GLY A 469 11.64 3.09 24.26
CA GLY A 469 11.66 2.29 23.03
C GLY A 469 12.42 2.89 21.84
N LEU A 470 12.95 4.11 21.96
CA LEU A 470 13.95 4.66 21.03
C LEU A 470 15.38 4.47 21.57
N PRO A 471 16.38 4.26 20.68
CA PRO A 471 17.78 4.24 21.10
C PRO A 471 18.27 5.63 21.54
N VAL A 472 19.36 5.65 22.30
CA VAL A 472 20.14 6.87 22.54
C VAL A 472 21.13 7.03 21.37
N VAL A 473 21.09 8.19 20.71
CA VAL A 473 21.87 8.43 19.49
C VAL A 473 22.86 9.58 19.71
N PRO A 474 24.17 9.36 19.51
CA PRO A 474 25.14 10.46 19.49
C PRO A 474 24.83 11.43 18.35
N ARG A 475 24.83 12.73 18.64
CA ARG A 475 24.58 13.80 17.65
C ARG A 475 25.48 14.99 17.93
N GLN A 476 26.09 15.54 16.88
CA GLN A 476 26.68 16.87 16.96
C GLN A 476 25.60 17.89 16.64
N VAL A 477 25.38 18.85 17.54
CA VAL A 477 24.40 19.93 17.35
C VAL A 477 25.15 21.24 17.31
N SER A 478 25.12 21.91 16.16
CA SER A 478 25.63 23.27 16.00
C SER A 478 24.49 24.26 16.22
N TYR A 479 24.73 25.31 17.00
CA TYR A 479 23.78 26.40 17.21
C TYR A 479 24.48 27.77 17.15
N LEU A 480 23.73 28.80 16.78
CA LEU A 480 24.15 30.20 16.91
C LEU A 480 23.60 30.76 18.22
N PRO A 481 24.45 31.16 19.18
CA PRO A 481 23.99 31.83 20.39
C PRO A 481 23.20 33.10 20.05
N SER A 482 22.10 33.37 20.75
CA SER A 482 21.23 34.51 20.43
C SER A 482 21.95 35.86 20.46
N ALA A 483 22.98 36.00 21.29
CA ALA A 483 23.80 37.21 21.40
C ALA A 483 24.73 37.44 20.18
N GLU A 484 24.99 36.41 19.37
CA GLU A 484 25.86 36.48 18.19
C GLU A 484 25.07 36.71 16.89
N ILE A 485 23.74 36.85 16.98
CA ILE A 485 22.86 37.04 15.83
C ILE A 485 22.66 38.54 15.60
N ASP A 486 23.31 39.05 14.56
CA ASP A 486 23.22 40.43 14.11
C ASP A 486 22.46 40.55 12.77
N ASP A 487 22.37 41.76 12.24
CA ASP A 487 21.69 42.04 10.97
C ASP A 487 22.31 41.27 9.78
N ALA A 488 23.61 40.93 9.84
CA ALA A 488 24.26 40.16 8.78
C ALA A 488 23.81 38.70 8.81
N VAL A 489 23.68 38.10 10.00
CA VAL A 489 23.10 36.76 10.18
C VAL A 489 21.65 36.74 9.72
N VAL A 490 20.85 37.73 10.12
CA VAL A 490 19.43 37.84 9.71
C VAL A 490 19.31 37.95 8.20
N ALA A 491 20.16 38.74 7.53
CA ALA A 491 20.20 38.83 6.07
C ALA A 491 20.61 37.51 5.36
N GLY A 492 21.27 36.59 6.07
CA GLY A 492 21.60 35.25 5.58
C GLY A 492 20.46 34.24 5.66
N LEU A 493 19.44 34.51 6.47
CA LEU A 493 18.22 33.72 6.58
C LEU A 493 17.32 33.93 5.36
N ARG A 494 16.47 32.94 5.07
CA ARG A 494 15.53 32.96 3.94
C ARG A 494 14.15 32.59 4.42
N THR A 495 13.13 33.25 3.87
CA THR A 495 11.73 32.85 4.11
C THR A 495 11.54 31.37 3.78
N GLY A 496 11.15 30.59 4.79
CA GLY A 496 11.01 29.13 4.70
C GLY A 496 12.17 28.34 5.32
N ASP A 497 13.19 28.99 5.87
CA ASP A 497 14.14 28.33 6.78
C ASP A 497 13.42 27.91 8.06
N TYR A 498 13.71 26.71 8.54
CA TYR A 498 13.21 26.21 9.82
C TYR A 498 14.18 26.58 10.93
N VAL A 499 13.66 27.21 11.98
CA VAL A 499 14.42 27.71 13.12
C VAL A 499 14.05 26.88 14.34
N GLY A 500 15.01 26.16 14.89
CA GLY A 500 14.87 25.42 16.13
C GLY A 500 15.52 26.15 17.31
N ALA A 501 14.79 26.32 18.41
CA ALA A 501 15.33 26.88 19.64
C ALA A 501 16.26 25.86 20.32
N TYR A 502 17.56 26.16 20.40
CA TYR A 502 18.56 25.26 20.98
C TYR A 502 18.17 24.82 22.40
N ALA A 503 18.18 23.52 22.64
CA ALA A 503 17.98 22.96 23.97
C ALA A 503 19.32 22.90 24.71
N GLU A 504 19.38 23.23 26.00
CA GLU A 504 20.60 23.04 26.80
C GLU A 504 20.76 21.58 27.26
N ASP A 505 19.64 20.88 27.48
CA ASP A 505 19.62 19.47 27.93
C ASP A 505 20.46 18.56 27.01
N GLY A 506 21.24 17.65 27.60
CA GLY A 506 22.19 16.80 26.87
C GLY A 506 21.56 15.82 25.87
N GLY A 507 20.27 15.52 26.03
CA GLY A 507 19.52 14.58 25.18
C GLY A 507 18.45 15.19 24.28
N LEU A 508 18.37 16.51 24.17
CA LEU A 508 17.51 17.21 23.23
C LEU A 508 18.36 18.08 22.30
N ASP A 509 18.00 18.18 21.02
CA ASP A 509 18.63 19.13 20.11
C ASP A 509 17.96 20.50 20.18
N VAL A 510 16.63 20.54 20.13
CA VAL A 510 15.84 21.77 20.24
C VAL A 510 14.63 21.59 21.16
N THR A 511 14.15 22.68 21.74
CA THR A 511 12.92 22.69 22.57
C THR A 511 11.68 23.09 21.79
N HIS A 512 11.85 23.84 20.70
CA HIS A 512 10.76 24.37 19.88
C HIS A 512 11.23 24.58 18.44
N VAL A 513 10.28 24.61 17.49
CA VAL A 513 10.56 24.85 16.06
C VAL A 513 9.56 25.86 15.50
N GLY A 514 10.04 26.73 14.61
CA GLY A 514 9.23 27.65 13.82
C GLY A 514 9.80 27.84 12.42
N ILE A 515 9.14 28.69 11.64
CA ILE A 515 9.53 29.02 10.27
C ILE A 515 9.92 30.50 10.24
N PHE A 516 11.12 30.81 9.76
CA PHE A 516 11.52 32.18 9.50
C PHE A 516 10.74 32.72 8.30
N VAL A 517 10.13 33.89 8.47
CA VAL A 517 9.41 34.60 7.41
C VAL A 517 9.87 36.04 7.43
N ASP A 518 10.45 36.50 6.32
CA ASP A 518 10.76 37.90 6.10
C ASP A 518 9.56 38.57 5.43
N GLY A 519 8.72 39.20 6.25
CA GLY A 519 7.46 39.82 5.84
C GLY A 519 7.58 41.34 5.67
N PRO A 520 6.51 42.01 5.19
CA PRO A 520 6.51 43.46 4.97
C PRO A 520 6.70 44.27 6.26
N ASP A 521 6.31 43.71 7.42
CA ASP A 521 6.46 44.33 8.74
C ASP A 521 7.78 43.94 9.44
N GLY A 522 8.68 43.26 8.73
CA GLY A 522 9.97 42.75 9.21
C GLY A 522 9.98 41.24 9.46
N PRO A 523 11.15 40.71 9.89
CA PRO A 523 11.35 39.28 10.09
C PRO A 523 10.60 38.75 11.32
N VAL A 524 9.92 37.63 11.16
CA VAL A 524 9.19 36.92 12.22
C VAL A 524 9.55 35.44 12.27
N VAL A 525 9.33 34.81 13.43
CA VAL A 525 9.19 33.35 13.53
C VAL A 525 7.71 32.99 13.56
N ARG A 526 7.22 32.39 12.47
CA ARG A 526 5.89 31.79 12.43
C ARG A 526 5.92 30.42 13.11
N ASN A 527 5.19 30.26 14.21
CA ASN A 527 5.25 29.02 15.00
C ASN A 527 3.93 28.66 15.68
N ALA A 528 3.72 27.36 15.94
CA ALA A 528 2.61 26.86 16.75
C ALA A 528 2.94 27.01 18.24
N SER A 529 2.49 28.10 18.87
CA SER A 529 2.86 28.45 20.24
C SER A 529 1.94 27.80 21.28
N SER A 530 2.51 27.04 22.21
CA SER A 530 1.81 26.46 23.37
C SER A 530 1.57 27.44 24.51
N LEU A 531 2.20 28.63 24.47
CA LEU A 531 2.00 29.67 25.48
C LEU A 531 0.52 30.04 25.59
N ARG A 532 0.02 30.14 26.82
CA ARG A 532 -1.41 30.42 27.11
C ARG A 532 -1.92 31.70 26.43
N ALA A 533 -1.07 32.70 26.25
CA ALA A 533 -1.41 33.95 25.55
C ALA A 533 -1.72 33.75 24.06
N ASN A 534 -1.17 32.70 23.45
CA ASN A 534 -1.29 32.40 22.03
C ASN A 534 -2.19 31.18 21.79
N ASN A 535 -1.75 30.01 22.27
CA ASN A 535 -2.37 28.69 22.10
C ASN A 535 -2.81 28.38 20.65
N LYS A 536 -2.03 28.84 19.67
CA LYS A 536 -2.29 28.77 18.23
C LYS A 536 -1.03 29.07 17.43
N VAL A 537 -1.10 28.92 16.11
CA VAL A 537 -0.06 29.41 15.20
C VAL A 537 -0.08 30.93 15.14
N VAL A 538 1.06 31.55 15.40
CA VAL A 538 1.26 33.01 15.47
C VAL A 538 2.56 33.42 14.78
N ASP A 539 2.62 34.69 14.39
CA ASP A 539 3.87 35.36 14.03
C ASP A 539 4.41 36.10 15.26
N GLU A 540 5.67 35.86 15.60
CA GLU A 540 6.39 36.55 16.67
C GLU A 540 7.59 37.30 16.08
N PRO A 541 7.81 38.59 16.38
CA PRO A 541 8.97 39.33 15.89
C PRO A 541 10.27 38.59 16.18
N PHE A 542 11.11 38.40 15.16
CA PHE A 542 12.29 37.54 15.26
C PHE A 542 13.24 37.97 16.38
N GLY A 543 13.51 39.28 16.48
CA GLY A 543 14.36 39.84 17.53
C GLY A 543 13.81 39.68 18.94
N ASP A 544 12.48 39.68 19.11
CA ASP A 544 11.86 39.44 20.42
C ASP A 544 11.97 37.96 20.80
N TYR A 545 11.71 37.08 19.84
CA TYR A 545 11.86 35.63 20.01
C TYR A 545 13.28 35.23 20.42
N LEU A 546 14.32 35.80 19.79
CA LEU A 546 15.73 35.54 20.12
C LEU A 546 16.08 35.87 21.58
N ARG A 547 15.42 36.85 22.21
CA ARG A 547 15.65 37.18 23.63
C ARG A 547 15.08 36.14 24.59
N THR A 548 14.24 35.24 24.11
CA THR A 548 13.58 34.20 24.92
C THR A 548 14.31 32.86 24.89
N ILE A 549 15.28 32.68 24.00
CA ILE A 549 15.95 31.39 23.76
C ILE A 549 17.49 31.53 23.82
N PRO A 550 18.23 30.45 24.15
CA PRO A 550 19.70 30.49 24.23
C PRO A 550 20.39 30.71 22.87
N GLY A 551 19.75 30.25 21.79
CA GLY A 551 20.27 30.33 20.44
C GLY A 551 19.43 29.50 19.46
N ILE A 552 19.83 29.52 18.18
CA ILE A 552 19.09 28.86 17.10
C ILE A 552 19.90 27.80 16.36
N VAL A 553 19.20 26.74 15.95
CA VAL A 553 19.63 25.78 14.92
C VAL A 553 18.82 26.07 13.67
N VAL A 554 19.46 26.22 12.52
CA VAL A 554 18.80 26.62 11.27
C VAL A 554 18.90 25.52 10.22
N LEU A 555 17.75 24.99 9.81
CA LEU A 555 17.63 23.99 8.76
C LEU A 555 16.97 24.58 7.52
N ARG A 556 17.65 24.52 6.37
CA ARG A 556 17.17 25.01 5.08
C ARG A 556 16.71 23.84 4.20
N PRO A 557 15.44 23.77 3.76
CA PRO A 557 14.92 22.66 2.95
C PRO A 557 15.76 22.35 1.69
N THR A 558 15.89 21.06 1.35
CA THR A 558 16.79 20.59 0.28
C THR A 558 16.28 20.74 -1.15
N ARG A 559 15.02 21.16 -1.35
CA ARG A 559 14.41 21.63 -2.60
C ARG A 559 13.01 22.16 -2.34
#